data_AF-A0A9W6U5P7-F1
#
_entry.id   AF-A0A9W6U5P7-F1
#
_cell.length_a   1.000
_cell.length_b   1.000
_cell.length_c   1.000
_cell.angle_alpha   90.00
_cell.angle_beta   90.00
_cell.angle_gamma   90.00
#
_symmetry.space_group_name_H-M   'P 1'
#
loop_
_entity.id
_entity.type
_entity.pdbx_description
1 polymer ?
#
loop_
_entity_poly.entity_id
_entity_poly.type
_entity_poly.pdbx_seq_one_letter_code
_entity_poly.pdbx_strand_id
1 'polypeptide(L)'
;MNNDGIVVKYENLEYKEAIMHAYHVLSLYGRTKKHLQKLFPDPNDSEIEWLRLRTKVHEMIIAQHLRFTLVVLQQAEAADTAPEPIGRGVEEAANGAKEEEKPVAAT
;
A
#
# COMPACT_ATOMS: atom_id res chain seq x y z
N MET A 1 0.57 -15.07 -7.69
CA MET A 1 -0.37 -15.70 -8.65
C MET A 1 0.41 -16.32 -9.80
N ASN A 2 -0.18 -17.19 -10.61
CA ASN A 2 0.40 -17.55 -11.90
C ASN A 2 0.10 -16.46 -12.96
N ASN A 3 0.67 -16.59 -14.15
CA ASN A 3 0.45 -15.62 -15.25
C ASN A 3 -0.95 -15.73 -15.90
N ASP A 4 -1.78 -16.68 -15.48
CA ASP A 4 -3.18 -16.82 -15.91
C ASP A 4 -4.16 -16.13 -14.93
N GLY A 5 -3.66 -15.56 -13.82
CA GLY A 5 -4.46 -14.84 -12.82
C GLY A 5 -4.98 -15.71 -11.69
N ILE A 6 -4.48 -16.95 -11.57
CA ILE A 6 -4.84 -17.86 -10.48
C ILE A 6 -4.01 -17.51 -9.24
N VAL A 7 -4.70 -17.13 -8.16
CA VAL A 7 -4.08 -16.85 -6.86
C VAL A 7 -3.61 -18.15 -6.22
N VAL A 8 -2.29 -18.38 -6.21
CA VAL A 8 -1.67 -19.59 -5.63
C VAL A 8 -1.46 -19.46 -4.12
N LYS A 9 -1.05 -18.27 -3.66
CA LYS A 9 -0.79 -17.95 -2.25
C LYS A 9 -1.20 -16.50 -2.01
N TYR A 10 -1.81 -16.23 -0.86
CA TYR A 10 -2.17 -14.90 -0.38
C TYR A 10 -2.00 -14.85 1.14
N GLU A 11 -1.60 -13.70 1.66
CA GLU A 11 -1.38 -13.42 3.09
C GLU A 11 -1.80 -11.97 3.35
N ASN A 12 -2.30 -11.67 4.55
CA ASN A 12 -2.65 -10.31 4.99
C ASN A 12 -3.72 -9.58 4.15
N LEU A 13 -4.56 -10.31 3.41
CA LEU A 13 -5.71 -9.79 2.66
C LEU A 13 -6.77 -10.89 2.46
N GLU A 14 -8.01 -10.51 2.17
CA GLU A 14 -9.07 -11.48 1.92
C GLU A 14 -8.94 -12.14 0.53
N TYR A 15 -9.32 -13.41 0.40
CA TYR A 15 -9.20 -14.12 -0.87
C TYR A 15 -9.91 -13.41 -2.05
N LYS A 16 -11.07 -12.79 -1.80
CA LYS A 16 -11.79 -12.02 -2.82
C LYS A 16 -10.99 -10.81 -3.30
N GLU A 17 -10.33 -10.11 -2.39
CA GLU A 17 -9.43 -9.00 -2.71
C GLU A 17 -8.22 -9.49 -3.50
N ALA A 18 -7.67 -10.66 -3.14
CA ALA A 18 -6.57 -11.28 -3.86
C ALA A 18 -6.92 -11.51 -5.34
N ILE A 19 -8.14 -12.02 -5.60
CA ILE A 19 -8.65 -12.24 -6.96
C ILE A 19 -8.79 -10.91 -7.71
N MET A 20 -9.35 -9.88 -7.07
CA MET A 20 -9.49 -8.56 -7.68
C MET A 20 -8.13 -7.97 -8.08
N HIS A 21 -7.15 -8.02 -7.18
CA HIS A 21 -5.79 -7.58 -7.48
C HIS A 21 -5.17 -8.40 -8.62
N ALA A 22 -5.33 -9.72 -8.61
CA ALA A 22 -4.80 -10.58 -9.66
C ALA A 22 -5.31 -10.20 -11.05
N TYR A 23 -6.63 -10.02 -11.17
CA TYR A 23 -7.27 -9.63 -12.43
C TYR A 23 -6.77 -8.26 -12.93
N HIS A 24 -6.74 -7.25 -12.04
CA HIS A 24 -6.35 -5.90 -12.43
C HIS A 24 -4.86 -5.77 -12.74
N VAL A 25 -4.00 -6.44 -11.97
CA VAL A 25 -2.55 -6.39 -12.16
C VAL A 25 -2.13 -6.98 -13.51
N LEU A 26 -2.70 -8.12 -13.94
CA LEU A 26 -2.37 -8.70 -15.23
C LEU A 26 -2.79 -7.81 -16.40
N SER A 27 -3.99 -7.21 -16.30
CA SER A 27 -4.47 -6.24 -17.28
C SER A 27 -3.56 -5.01 -17.37
N LEU A 28 -3.14 -4.48 -16.21
CA LEU A 28 -2.20 -3.37 -16.14
C LEU A 28 -0.86 -3.74 -16.76
N TYR A 29 -0.25 -4.86 -16.35
CA TYR A 29 1.05 -5.29 -16.84
C TYR A 29 1.06 -5.48 -18.37
N GLY A 30 0.01 -6.11 -18.91
CA GLY A 30 -0.15 -6.28 -20.35
C GLY A 30 -0.28 -4.96 -21.12
N ARG A 31 -0.95 -3.95 -20.55
CA ARG A 31 -1.03 -2.60 -21.13
C ARG A 31 0.29 -1.85 -21.04
N THR A 32 0.98 -1.94 -19.91
CA THR A 32 2.30 -1.32 -19.70
C THR A 32 3.31 -1.88 -20.68
N LYS A 33 3.38 -3.21 -20.84
CA LYS A 33 4.26 -3.86 -21.82
C LYS A 33 4.01 -3.36 -23.25
N LYS A 34 2.73 -3.27 -23.66
CA LYS A 34 2.37 -2.73 -24.98
C LYS A 34 2.78 -1.27 -25.17
N HIS A 35 2.80 -0.46 -24.11
CA HIS A 35 3.25 0.94 -24.19
C HIS A 35 4.78 1.03 -24.22
N LEU A 36 5.47 0.24 -23.40
CA LEU A 36 6.94 0.19 -23.41
C LEU A 36 7.47 -0.25 -24.77
N GLN A 37 6.89 -1.27 -25.39
CA GLN A 37 7.27 -1.71 -26.73
C GLN A 37 7.06 -0.65 -27.82
N LYS A 38 6.15 0.31 -27.61
CA LYS A 38 5.97 1.44 -28.54
C LYS A 38 7.02 2.53 -28.35
N LEU A 39 7.50 2.70 -27.12
CA LEU A 39 8.50 3.71 -26.77
C LEU A 39 9.93 3.20 -27.01
N PHE A 40 10.17 1.92 -26.74
CA PHE A 40 11.45 1.23 -26.84
C PHE A 40 11.28 0.03 -27.77
N PRO A 41 11.58 0.18 -29.07
CA PRO A 41 11.39 -0.89 -30.06
C PRO A 41 12.37 -2.05 -29.91
N ASP A 42 13.54 -1.81 -29.30
CA ASP A 42 14.47 -2.89 -28.97
C ASP A 42 13.89 -3.74 -27.84
N PRO A 43 13.70 -5.05 -28.05
CA PRO A 43 13.20 -5.94 -27.03
C PRO A 43 14.00 -5.90 -25.72
N ASN A 44 15.32 -5.70 -25.80
CA ASN A 44 16.21 -5.66 -24.64
C ASN A 44 15.94 -4.44 -23.73
N ASP A 45 15.48 -3.34 -24.30
CA ASP A 45 15.19 -2.09 -23.56
C ASP A 45 13.74 -2.04 -23.05
N SER A 46 12.89 -2.95 -23.51
CA SER A 46 11.45 -2.96 -23.23
C SER A 46 11.02 -3.97 -22.16
N GLU A 47 11.97 -4.71 -21.58
CA GLU A 47 11.71 -5.70 -20.55
C GLU A 47 11.37 -5.02 -19.21
N ILE A 48 10.36 -5.55 -18.52
CA ILE A 48 9.89 -5.03 -17.23
C ILE A 48 10.46 -5.93 -16.14
N GLU A 49 11.39 -5.40 -15.34
CA GLU A 49 11.87 -6.10 -14.14
C GLU A 49 10.83 -6.05 -13.02
N TRP A 50 10.32 -4.85 -12.73
CA TRP A 50 9.21 -4.64 -11.80
C TRP A 50 8.41 -3.39 -12.15
N LEU A 51 7.14 -3.40 -11.73
CA LEU A 51 6.26 -2.25 -11.76
C LEU A 51 5.90 -1.86 -10.32
N ARG A 52 6.27 -0.64 -9.91
CA ARG A 52 6.01 -0.09 -8.59
C ARG A 52 5.00 1.04 -8.69
N LEU A 53 3.83 0.86 -8.09
CA LEU A 53 2.78 1.88 -8.00
C LEU A 53 2.74 2.41 -6.58
N ARG A 54 3.05 3.70 -6.39
CA ARG A 54 2.96 4.36 -5.09
C ARG A 54 1.80 5.33 -5.07
N THR A 55 0.92 5.16 -4.10
CA THR A 55 -0.12 6.13 -3.73
C THR A 55 0.27 6.77 -2.40
N LYS A 56 -0.55 7.71 -1.90
CA LYS A 56 -0.35 8.32 -0.58
C LYS A 56 -0.50 7.33 0.57
N VAL A 57 -1.24 6.25 0.36
CA VAL A 57 -1.66 5.31 1.42
C VAL A 57 -0.98 3.95 1.27
N HIS A 58 -0.83 3.49 0.04
CA HIS A 58 -0.35 2.15 -0.27
C HIS A 58 0.67 2.20 -1.39
N GLU A 59 1.54 1.21 -1.36
CA GLU A 59 2.45 0.91 -2.43
C GLU A 59 2.23 -0.54 -2.88
N MET A 60 2.14 -0.72 -4.20
CA MET A 60 2.02 -2.01 -4.84
C MET A 60 3.26 -2.27 -5.69
N ILE A 61 3.92 -3.40 -5.41
CA ILE A 61 5.06 -3.87 -6.20
C ILE A 61 4.62 -5.11 -6.97
N ILE A 62 4.84 -5.11 -8.28
CA ILE A 62 4.49 -6.18 -9.20
C ILE A 62 5.77 -6.63 -9.90
N ALA A 63 6.07 -7.92 -9.86
CA ALA A 63 7.18 -8.50 -10.59
C ALA A 63 6.73 -9.82 -11.25
N GLN A 64 7.04 -9.99 -12.53
CA GLN A 64 6.84 -11.28 -13.20
C GLN A 64 8.15 -12.04 -13.23
N HIS A 65 8.13 -13.29 -12.77
CA HIS A 65 9.27 -14.18 -12.81
C HIS A 65 8.82 -15.57 -13.27
N LEU A 66 9.37 -16.02 -14.40
CA LEU A 66 9.02 -17.27 -15.05
C LEU A 66 7.49 -17.38 -15.28
N ARG A 67 6.82 -18.32 -14.59
CA ARG A 67 5.39 -18.60 -14.71
C ARG A 67 4.53 -17.92 -13.63
N PHE A 68 5.16 -17.08 -12.81
CA PHE A 68 4.51 -16.46 -11.66
C PHE A 68 4.57 -14.95 -11.74
N THR A 69 3.53 -14.32 -11.21
CA THR A 69 3.48 -12.90 -10.91
C THR A 69 3.40 -12.73 -9.40
N LEU A 70 4.40 -12.07 -8.84
CA LEU A 70 4.48 -11.64 -7.45
C LEU A 70 3.82 -10.27 -7.33
N VAL A 71 2.91 -10.13 -6.36
CA VAL A 71 2.27 -8.86 -6.03
C VAL A 71 2.38 -8.66 -4.54
N VAL A 72 2.96 -7.55 -4.15
CA VAL A 72 3.12 -7.14 -2.75
C VAL A 72 2.37 -5.83 -2.55
N LEU A 73 1.56 -5.80 -1.49
CA LEU A 73 0.90 -4.59 -1.00
C LEU A 73 1.57 -4.21 0.31
N GLN A 74 2.08 -2.99 0.38
CA GLN A 74 2.65 -2.43 1.60
C GLN A 74 2.10 -1.02 1.86
N GLN A 75 2.21 -0.55 3.09
CA GLN A 75 1.95 0.86 3.37
C GLN A 75 2.97 1.71 2.61
N ALA A 76 2.52 2.83 2.05
CA ALA A 76 3.47 3.80 1.53
C ALA A 76 4.24 4.38 2.72
N GLU A 77 5.58 4.28 2.72
CA GLU A 77 6.37 5.05 3.70
C GLU A 77 5.90 6.50 3.63
N ALA A 78 5.41 7.03 4.75
CA ALA A 78 5.20 8.45 4.86
C ALA A 78 6.58 9.08 4.65
N ALA A 79 6.70 9.99 3.70
CA ALA A 79 7.79 10.95 3.80
C ALA A 79 7.50 11.73 5.09
N ASP A 80 8.12 11.31 6.19
CA ASP A 80 8.17 12.04 7.46
C ASP A 80 8.93 13.35 7.21
N THR A 81 8.22 14.32 6.66
CA THR A 81 8.61 15.73 6.69
C THR A 81 7.36 16.56 6.96
N ALA A 82 6.79 16.37 8.15
CA ALA A 82 6.18 17.48 8.87
C ALA A 82 7.09 17.72 10.09
N PRO A 83 7.73 18.89 10.22
CA PRO A 83 8.52 19.18 11.41
C PRO A 83 7.58 19.17 12.63
N GLU A 84 7.97 18.46 13.68
CA GLU A 84 7.27 18.48 14.96
C GLU A 84 7.10 19.93 15.44
N PRO A 85 5.95 20.30 16.06
CA PRO A 85 5.82 21.61 16.66
C PRO A 85 6.80 21.70 17.83
N ILE A 86 7.85 22.50 17.66
CA ILE A 86 8.78 22.89 18.72
C ILE A 86 7.95 23.50 19.85
N GLY A 87 7.85 22.76 20.95
CA GLY A 87 7.26 23.23 22.19
C GLY A 87 7.96 24.49 22.68
N ARG A 88 7.17 25.51 23.00
CA ARG A 88 7.63 26.67 23.77
C ARG A 88 6.50 27.15 24.66
N GLY A 89 6.69 26.96 25.96
CA GLY A 89 5.81 27.47 27.01
C GLY A 89 5.81 26.61 28.26
N VAL A 90 6.88 26.70 29.05
CA VAL A 90 6.86 26.35 30.48
C VAL A 90 6.45 27.62 31.23
N GLU A 91 5.57 27.43 32.22
CA GLU A 91 5.07 28.31 33.33
C GLU A 91 3.53 28.21 33.35
N GLU A 92 2.83 27.86 34.42
CA GLU A 92 3.14 27.71 35.84
C GLU A 92 2.10 26.78 36.48
N ALA A 93 2.48 26.24 37.64
CA ALA A 93 1.74 25.27 38.43
C ALA A 93 0.41 25.81 39.01
N ALA A 94 -0.61 24.94 39.11
CA ALA A 94 -1.40 24.74 40.35
C ALA A 94 -2.49 23.66 40.18
N ASN A 95 -2.27 22.51 40.83
CA ASN A 95 -3.14 21.90 41.83
C ASN A 95 -4.64 21.56 41.52
N GLY A 96 -5.03 20.32 41.82
CA GLY A 96 -6.44 19.88 42.01
C GLY A 96 -6.83 18.72 41.10
N ALA A 97 -6.54 17.47 41.46
CA ALA A 97 -7.40 16.58 42.28
C ALA A 97 -8.56 15.94 41.48
N LYS A 98 -8.57 14.60 41.56
CA LYS A 98 -9.52 13.61 41.05
C LYS A 98 -10.98 13.95 41.40
N GLU A 99 -11.92 13.56 40.53
CA GLU A 99 -12.84 12.44 40.81
C GLU A 99 -13.80 12.16 39.63
N GLU A 100 -13.95 10.86 39.34
CA GLU A 100 -15.05 10.24 38.60
C GLU A 100 -16.37 10.47 39.35
N GLU A 101 -17.47 10.75 38.65
CA GLU A 101 -18.79 10.32 39.13
C GLU A 101 -19.63 9.76 37.97
N LYS A 102 -19.95 8.47 38.09
CA LYS A 102 -20.89 7.71 37.23
C LYS A 102 -22.33 7.90 37.75
N PRO A 103 -23.37 7.56 36.96
CA PRO A 103 -24.71 8.12 37.05
C PRO A 103 -25.58 7.47 38.13
N VAL A 104 -26.57 8.20 38.62
CA VAL A 104 -27.66 7.67 39.46
C VAL A 104 -28.99 7.70 38.69
N ALA A 105 -29.66 6.55 38.70
CA ALA A 105 -30.98 6.30 38.15
C ALA A 105 -32.10 6.69 39.13
N ALA A 106 -33.24 7.08 38.55
CA ALA A 106 -34.64 6.92 38.98
C ALA A 106 -35.01 7.00 40.48
N THR A 107 -35.87 7.96 40.81
CA THR A 107 -37.12 7.71 41.55
C THR A 107 -38.17 8.74 41.12
#